data_AF-A0A2H9PLD1-F1
#
_entry.id   AF-A0A2H9PLD1-F1
#
_cell.length_a   1.000
_cell.length_b   1.000
_cell.length_c   1.000
_cell.angle_alpha   90.00
_cell.angle_beta   90.00
_cell.angle_gamma   90.00
#
_symmetry.space_group_name_H-M   'P 1'
#
loop_
_entity.id
_entity.type
_entity.pdbx_description
1 polymer ?
#
loop_
_entity_poly.entity_id
_entity_poly.type
_entity_poly.pdbx_seq_one_letter_code
_entity_poly.pdbx_strand_id
1 'polypeptide(L)'
;MDLRELKKEVELLPSVDKHLKGFQDSWIKPIRSNTNQHIPFLQDLPQETKQELNRRLQLLSDSFQNVKDSQLINDKLKHYARYLIELKLTTFNGDQSKSKMLSSRMLNDDFLNIKQTITEVQNFESHVKHIEQNYHEVNQLLHKQLSLEEVVFFMELPHLKYLKGLLKLADDHKVITRDIGRHLVVLTKQTQLGGRR
;
A
#
# COMPACT_ATOMS: atom_id res chain seq x y z
N MET A 1 -0.27 -9.50 17.41
CA MET A 1 -1.38 -10.37 17.02
C MET A 1 -0.98 -11.83 17.19
N ASP A 2 -1.91 -12.70 17.56
CA ASP A 2 -1.70 -14.14 17.41
C ASP A 2 -1.77 -14.58 15.93
N LEU A 3 -1.48 -15.85 15.61
CA LEU A 3 -1.49 -16.30 14.21
C LEU A 3 -2.89 -16.34 13.57
N ARG A 4 -3.94 -16.52 14.38
CA ARG A 4 -5.32 -16.56 13.89
C ARG A 4 -5.80 -15.15 13.53
N GLU A 5 -5.52 -14.20 14.41
CA GLU A 5 -5.69 -12.76 14.18
C GLU A 5 -4.89 -12.31 12.96
N LEU A 6 -3.60 -12.66 12.88
CA LEU A 6 -2.75 -12.30 11.75
C LEU A 6 -3.32 -12.80 10.42
N LYS A 7 -3.77 -14.05 10.36
CA LYS A 7 -4.41 -14.60 9.17
C LYS A 7 -5.67 -13.81 8.81
N LYS A 8 -6.51 -13.51 9.79
CA LYS A 8 -7.75 -12.75 9.59
C LYS A 8 -7.47 -11.34 9.05
N GLU A 9 -6.55 -10.60 9.67
CA GLU A 9 -6.17 -9.25 9.24
C GLU A 9 -5.66 -9.24 7.80
N VAL A 10 -4.80 -10.20 7.46
CA VAL A 10 -4.24 -10.35 6.11
C VAL A 10 -5.30 -10.71 5.07
N GLU A 11 -6.30 -11.54 5.42
CA GLU A 11 -7.43 -11.87 4.55
C GLU A 11 -8.38 -10.69 4.32
N LEU A 12 -8.48 -9.79 5.31
CA LEU A 12 -9.32 -8.59 5.29
C LEU A 12 -8.64 -7.37 4.67
N LEU A 13 -7.35 -7.46 4.30
CA LEU A 13 -6.62 -6.35 3.69
C LEU A 13 -7.36 -5.84 2.44
N PRO A 14 -7.71 -4.54 2.39
CA PRO A 14 -8.36 -3.99 1.23
C PRO A 14 -7.45 -4.01 0.00
N SER A 15 -8.06 -3.98 -1.19
CA SER A 15 -7.33 -3.86 -2.44
C SER A 15 -6.68 -2.47 -2.57
N VAL A 16 -5.38 -2.47 -2.87
CA VAL A 16 -4.59 -1.28 -3.21
C VAL A 16 -5.15 -0.67 -4.49
N ASP A 17 -5.34 -1.48 -5.53
CA ASP A 17 -5.87 -1.07 -6.83
C ASP A 17 -7.22 -0.35 -6.72
N LYS A 18 -8.12 -0.87 -5.88
CA LYS A 18 -9.44 -0.26 -5.68
C LYS A 18 -9.33 1.16 -5.08
N HIS A 19 -8.46 1.34 -4.09
CA HIS A 19 -8.26 2.65 -3.48
C HIS A 19 -7.53 3.60 -4.43
N LEU A 20 -6.48 3.15 -5.10
CA LEU A 20 -5.73 3.93 -6.07
C LEU A 20 -6.62 4.39 -7.23
N LYS A 21 -7.39 3.47 -7.83
CA LYS A 21 -8.31 3.80 -8.91
C LYS A 21 -9.40 4.77 -8.44
N GLY A 22 -9.99 4.53 -7.27
CA GLY A 22 -10.96 5.44 -6.67
C GLY A 22 -10.40 6.85 -6.46
N PHE A 23 -9.16 6.95 -6.00
CA PHE A 23 -8.46 8.22 -5.85
C PHE A 23 -8.21 8.91 -7.20
N GLN A 24 -7.68 8.20 -8.19
CA GLN A 24 -7.44 8.74 -9.53
C GLN A 24 -8.74 9.19 -10.21
N ASP A 25 -9.80 8.40 -10.08
CA ASP A 25 -11.10 8.70 -10.68
C ASP A 25 -11.78 9.92 -10.04
N SER A 26 -11.64 10.09 -8.73
CA SER A 26 -12.28 11.18 -7.98
C SER A 26 -11.44 12.45 -7.86
N TRP A 27 -10.14 12.40 -8.19
CA TRP A 27 -9.25 13.57 -8.07
C TRP A 27 -8.53 13.90 -9.36
N ILE A 28 -7.75 12.94 -9.90
CA ILE A 28 -6.90 13.19 -11.07
C ILE A 28 -7.72 13.45 -12.33
N LYS A 29 -8.76 12.65 -12.58
CA LYS A 29 -9.61 12.82 -13.78
C LYS A 29 -10.32 14.19 -13.81
N PRO A 30 -10.93 14.68 -12.72
CA PRO A 30 -11.52 16.02 -12.68
C PRO A 30 -10.53 17.16 -12.95
N ILE A 31 -9.29 17.07 -12.48
CA ILE A 31 -8.34 18.20 -12.56
C ILE A 31 -7.46 18.18 -13.82
N ARG A 32 -7.34 17.04 -14.49
CA ARG A 32 -6.51 16.91 -15.70
C ARG A 32 -7.19 17.59 -16.89
N SER A 33 -6.47 18.49 -17.54
CA SER A 33 -6.95 19.36 -18.61
C SER A 33 -7.62 18.64 -19.80
N ASN A 34 -7.26 17.38 -20.03
CA ASN A 34 -7.73 16.62 -21.18
C ASN A 34 -8.98 15.78 -20.87
N THR A 35 -9.39 15.68 -19.59
CA THR A 35 -10.49 14.81 -19.15
C THR A 35 -11.65 15.60 -18.53
N ASN A 36 -11.52 16.92 -18.39
CA ASN A 36 -12.43 17.78 -17.64
C ASN A 36 -13.13 18.86 -18.50
N GLN A 37 -13.37 18.57 -19.78
CA GLN A 37 -14.05 19.50 -20.70
C GLN A 37 -15.43 19.96 -20.21
N HIS A 38 -16.04 19.22 -19.28
CA HIS A 38 -17.34 19.49 -18.67
C HIS A 38 -17.28 20.32 -17.39
N ILE A 39 -16.09 20.72 -16.92
CA ILE A 39 -15.90 21.53 -15.70
C ILE A 39 -15.43 22.93 -16.11
N PRO A 40 -16.36 23.91 -16.24
CA PRO A 40 -16.07 25.20 -16.87
C PRO A 40 -14.95 25.99 -16.20
N PHE A 41 -14.98 26.11 -14.86
CA PHE A 41 -14.01 26.92 -14.11
C PHE A 41 -12.56 26.41 -14.18
N LEU A 42 -12.33 25.12 -14.50
CA LEU A 42 -10.98 24.61 -14.74
C LEU A 42 -10.44 25.01 -16.12
N GLN A 43 -11.33 25.31 -17.06
CA GLN A 43 -10.97 25.88 -18.36
C GLN A 43 -10.60 27.36 -18.24
N ASP A 44 -11.02 28.03 -17.19
CA ASP A 44 -10.74 29.46 -16.96
C ASP A 44 -9.45 29.70 -16.16
N LEU A 45 -8.79 28.62 -15.68
CA LEU A 45 -7.51 28.74 -14.97
C LEU A 45 -6.43 29.41 -15.84
N PRO A 46 -5.56 30.27 -15.25
CA PRO A 46 -4.42 30.86 -15.94
C PRO A 46 -3.53 29.79 -16.58
N GLN A 47 -2.99 30.09 -17.77
CA GLN A 47 -2.17 29.13 -18.51
C GLN A 47 -0.93 28.65 -17.73
N GLU A 48 -0.30 29.54 -16.96
CA GLU A 48 0.81 29.20 -16.07
C GLU A 48 0.39 28.19 -14.99
N THR A 49 -0.78 28.38 -14.38
CA THR A 49 -1.34 27.45 -13.38
C THR A 49 -1.63 26.09 -14.00
N LYS A 50 -2.20 26.05 -15.21
CA LYS A 50 -2.46 24.79 -15.94
C LYS A 50 -1.18 24.04 -16.24
N GLN A 51 -0.12 24.74 -16.66
CA GLN A 51 1.19 24.13 -16.93
C GLN A 51 1.80 23.54 -15.65
N GLU A 52 1.76 24.29 -14.54
CA GLU A 52 2.29 23.82 -13.27
C GLU A 52 1.50 22.63 -12.72
N LEU A 53 0.17 22.65 -12.85
CA LEU A 53 -0.69 21.54 -12.46
C LEU A 53 -0.36 20.29 -13.28
N ASN A 54 -0.29 20.41 -14.61
CA ASN A 54 0.08 19.29 -15.48
C ASN A 54 1.47 18.73 -15.16
N ARG A 55 2.46 19.59 -14.88
CA ARG A 55 3.81 19.18 -14.47
C ARG A 55 3.76 18.34 -13.19
N ARG A 56 3.03 18.79 -12.17
CA ARG A 56 2.88 18.07 -10.89
C ARG A 56 2.15 16.74 -11.06
N LEU A 57 1.09 16.71 -11.86
CA LEU A 57 0.37 15.47 -12.16
C LEU A 57 1.24 14.46 -12.90
N GLN A 58 2.12 14.94 -13.78
CA GLN A 58 3.04 14.08 -14.51
C GLN A 58 4.08 13.45 -13.57
N LEU A 59 4.61 14.21 -12.60
CA LEU A 59 5.54 13.69 -11.58
C LEU A 59 4.91 12.59 -10.71
N LEU A 60 3.57 12.59 -10.58
CA LEU A 60 2.86 11.56 -9.83
C LEU A 60 2.68 10.23 -10.59
N SER A 61 2.90 10.20 -11.90
CA SER A 61 2.67 9.01 -12.73
C SER A 61 3.45 7.80 -12.21
N ASP A 62 4.73 7.98 -11.91
CA ASP A 62 5.61 6.91 -11.43
C ASP A 62 5.18 6.42 -10.05
N SER A 63 4.80 7.35 -9.16
CA SER A 63 4.30 6.99 -7.83
C SER A 63 2.99 6.20 -7.90
N PHE A 64 2.09 6.56 -8.82
CA PHE A 64 0.87 5.78 -9.04
C PHE A 64 1.17 4.38 -9.57
N GLN A 65 2.10 4.24 -10.50
CA GLN A 65 2.48 2.93 -11.03
C GLN A 65 3.12 2.07 -9.93
N ASN A 66 4.04 2.60 -9.14
CA ASN A 66 4.67 1.87 -8.04
C ASN A 66 3.66 1.46 -6.94
N VAL A 67 2.70 2.33 -6.61
CA VAL A 67 1.61 2.00 -5.67
C VAL A 67 0.73 0.90 -6.23
N LYS A 68 0.41 0.93 -7.53
CA LYS A 68 -0.37 -0.13 -8.19
C LYS A 68 0.32 -1.49 -8.09
N ASP A 69 1.61 -1.53 -8.42
CA ASP A 69 2.40 -2.77 -8.41
C ASP A 69 2.58 -3.33 -6.98
N SER A 70 2.38 -2.50 -5.96
CA SER A 70 2.39 -2.89 -4.55
C SER A 70 1.17 -3.74 -4.13
N GLN A 71 0.20 -3.99 -5.02
CA GLN A 71 -0.87 -4.98 -4.77
C GLN A 71 -0.30 -6.38 -4.48
N LEU A 72 0.88 -6.71 -5.04
CA LEU A 72 1.59 -7.97 -4.78
C LEU A 72 1.96 -8.15 -3.30
N ILE A 73 2.13 -7.05 -2.55
CA ILE A 73 2.42 -7.12 -1.10
C ILE A 73 1.28 -7.85 -0.38
N ASN A 74 0.00 -7.55 -0.69
CA ASN A 74 -1.13 -8.25 -0.08
C ASN A 74 -1.03 -9.77 -0.28
N ASP A 75 -0.63 -10.19 -1.48
CA ASP A 75 -0.55 -11.61 -1.81
C ASP A 75 0.62 -12.28 -1.08
N LYS A 76 1.79 -11.63 -1.02
CA LYS A 76 2.93 -12.10 -0.22
C LYS A 76 2.56 -12.25 1.26
N LEU A 77 1.89 -11.25 1.85
CA LEU A 77 1.44 -11.31 3.24
C LEU A 77 0.49 -12.50 3.50
N LYS A 78 -0.43 -12.79 2.56
CA LYS A 78 -1.30 -13.98 2.62
C LYS A 78 -0.51 -15.27 2.61
N HIS A 79 0.51 -15.38 1.76
CA HIS A 79 1.39 -16.54 1.73
C HIS A 79 2.16 -16.71 3.04
N TYR A 80 2.71 -15.63 3.60
CA TYR A 80 3.41 -15.67 4.87
C TYR A 80 2.54 -16.11 6.04
N ALA A 81 1.31 -15.59 6.15
CA ALA A 81 0.39 -16.01 7.20
C ALA A 81 0.11 -17.53 7.13
N ARG A 82 -0.06 -18.07 5.91
CA ARG A 82 -0.23 -19.52 5.70
C ARG A 82 1.02 -20.31 6.08
N TYR A 83 2.19 -19.87 5.65
CA TYR A 83 3.45 -20.53 5.98
C TYR A 83 3.76 -20.51 7.47
N LEU A 84 3.43 -19.44 8.18
CA LEU A 84 3.60 -19.39 9.63
C LEU A 84 2.71 -20.39 10.36
N ILE A 85 1.47 -20.57 9.90
CA ILE A 85 0.57 -21.59 10.46
C ILE A 85 1.12 -22.99 10.18
N GLU A 86 1.55 -23.24 8.95
CA GLU A 86 2.12 -24.54 8.57
C GLU A 86 3.43 -24.82 9.32
N LEU A 87 4.27 -23.81 9.49
CA LEU A 87 5.51 -23.88 10.27
C LEU A 87 5.20 -24.23 11.73
N LYS A 88 4.19 -23.59 12.34
CA LYS A 88 3.77 -23.91 13.70
C LYS A 88 3.27 -25.36 13.84
N LEU A 89 2.47 -25.84 12.90
CA LEU A 89 1.94 -27.21 12.91
C LEU A 89 3.06 -28.25 12.72
N THR A 90 3.98 -28.00 11.79
CA THR A 90 5.12 -28.89 11.53
C THR A 90 6.11 -28.93 12.67
N THR A 91 6.40 -27.78 13.30
CA THR A 91 7.19 -27.71 14.53
C THR A 91 6.52 -28.47 15.67
N PHE A 92 5.19 -28.38 15.82
CA PHE A 92 4.44 -29.14 16.82
C PHE A 92 4.50 -30.66 16.57
N ASN A 93 4.39 -31.09 15.31
CA ASN A 93 4.46 -32.49 14.91
C ASN A 93 5.90 -33.06 14.89
N GLY A 94 6.91 -32.25 15.17
CA GLY A 94 8.32 -32.68 15.15
C GLY A 94 8.89 -32.88 13.74
N ASP A 95 8.23 -32.43 12.68
CA ASP A 95 8.72 -32.54 11.31
C ASP A 95 9.77 -31.45 11.01
N GLN A 96 11.00 -31.74 11.42
CA GLN A 96 12.15 -30.85 11.28
C GLN A 96 12.54 -30.58 9.83
N SER A 97 12.32 -31.55 8.93
CA SER A 97 12.65 -31.41 7.51
C SER A 97 11.76 -30.36 6.86
N LYS A 98 10.44 -30.49 7.07
CA LYS A 98 9.47 -29.55 6.52
C LYS A 98 9.55 -28.18 7.19
N SER A 99 9.80 -28.12 8.49
CA SER A 99 10.02 -26.86 9.21
C SER A 99 11.21 -26.07 8.63
N LYS A 100 12.35 -26.74 8.38
CA LYS A 100 13.52 -26.12 7.71
C LYS A 100 13.22 -25.68 6.29
N MET A 101 12.49 -26.49 5.50
CA MET A 101 12.07 -26.12 4.14
C MET A 101 11.24 -24.84 4.15
N LEU A 102 10.23 -24.74 5.02
CA LEU A 102 9.35 -23.58 5.12
C LEU A 102 10.10 -22.32 5.57
N SER A 103 10.96 -22.43 6.59
CA SER A 103 11.83 -21.32 7.01
C SER A 103 12.76 -20.87 5.88
N SER A 104 13.36 -21.81 5.13
CA SER A 104 14.23 -21.48 3.99
C SER A 104 13.45 -20.74 2.90
N ARG A 105 12.23 -21.19 2.56
CA ARG A 105 11.38 -20.48 1.59
C ARG A 105 11.07 -19.05 2.02
N MET A 106 10.74 -18.82 3.29
CA MET A 106 10.45 -17.45 3.77
C MET A 106 11.67 -16.51 3.79
N LEU A 107 12.88 -17.06 3.82
CA LEU A 107 14.13 -16.29 3.93
C LEU A 107 14.87 -16.12 2.61
N ASN A 108 14.82 -17.13 1.75
CA ASN A 108 15.72 -17.27 0.60
C ASN A 108 14.99 -17.41 -0.74
N ASP A 109 13.67 -17.57 -0.77
CA ASP A 109 12.91 -17.64 -2.02
C ASP A 109 12.92 -16.28 -2.73
N ASP A 110 13.11 -16.27 -4.06
CA ASP A 110 13.23 -15.04 -4.85
C ASP A 110 11.94 -14.19 -4.83
N PHE A 111 10.77 -14.81 -4.66
CA PHE A 111 9.49 -14.11 -4.65
C PHE A 111 8.97 -13.86 -3.23
N LEU A 112 9.09 -14.87 -2.34
CA LEU A 112 8.62 -14.85 -0.96
C LEU A 112 9.73 -14.50 0.04
N ASN A 113 10.70 -13.70 -0.36
CA ASN A 113 11.71 -13.17 0.57
C ASN A 113 11.12 -12.13 1.53
N ILE A 114 11.12 -12.41 2.84
CA ILE A 114 10.59 -11.46 3.84
C ILE A 114 11.40 -10.16 3.90
N LYS A 115 12.72 -10.22 3.67
CA LYS A 115 13.60 -9.03 3.65
C LYS A 115 13.24 -8.11 2.49
N GLN A 116 12.99 -8.68 1.31
CA GLN A 116 12.52 -7.92 0.17
C GLN A 116 11.14 -7.33 0.42
N THR A 117 10.22 -8.10 0.98
CA THR A 117 8.87 -7.60 1.30
C THR A 117 8.90 -6.44 2.29
N ILE A 118 9.82 -6.43 3.26
CA ILE A 118 10.01 -5.27 4.16
C ILE A 118 10.38 -4.02 3.36
N THR A 119 11.32 -4.13 2.41
CA THR A 119 11.70 -3.01 1.54
C THR A 119 10.54 -2.57 0.65
N GLU A 120 9.77 -3.51 0.08
CA GLU A 120 8.59 -3.21 -0.73
C GLU A 120 7.53 -2.44 0.07
N VAL A 121 7.27 -2.83 1.33
CA VAL A 121 6.36 -2.12 2.24
C VAL A 121 6.83 -0.70 2.55
N GLN A 122 8.13 -0.51 2.77
CA GLN A 122 8.72 0.82 3.00
C GLN A 122 8.60 1.71 1.76
N ASN A 123 8.87 1.16 0.57
CA ASN A 123 8.71 1.87 -0.69
C ASN A 123 7.25 2.24 -0.95
N PHE A 124 6.32 1.32 -0.70
CA PHE A 124 4.89 1.58 -0.79
C PHE A 124 4.47 2.75 0.09
N GLU A 125 4.85 2.75 1.37
CA GLU A 125 4.58 3.87 2.28
C GLU A 125 5.16 5.20 1.75
N SER A 126 6.41 5.18 1.29
CA SER A 126 7.07 6.35 0.73
C SER A 126 6.31 6.92 -0.47
N HIS A 127 5.89 6.08 -1.41
CA HIS A 127 5.12 6.51 -2.58
C HIS A 127 3.73 7.04 -2.21
N VAL A 128 3.04 6.40 -1.26
CA VAL A 128 1.73 6.90 -0.79
C VAL A 128 1.87 8.26 -0.10
N LYS A 129 2.91 8.46 0.72
CA LYS A 129 3.21 9.77 1.34
C LYS A 129 3.57 10.83 0.31
N HIS A 130 4.31 10.45 -0.74
CA HIS A 130 4.61 11.37 -1.83
C HIS A 130 3.34 11.80 -2.58
N ILE A 131 2.40 10.88 -2.80
CA ILE A 131 1.07 11.20 -3.36
C ILE A 131 0.30 12.15 -2.43
N GLU A 132 0.30 11.92 -1.12
CA GLU A 132 -0.35 12.79 -0.13
C GLU A 132 0.22 14.23 -0.15
N GLN A 133 1.54 14.36 -0.17
CA GLN A 133 2.20 15.68 -0.23
C GLN A 133 1.80 16.45 -1.49
N ASN A 134 1.91 15.82 -2.66
CA ASN A 134 1.50 16.43 -3.92
C ASN A 134 0.00 16.73 -3.96
N TYR A 135 -0.83 15.89 -3.33
CA TYR A 135 -2.25 16.14 -3.18
C TYR A 135 -2.51 17.47 -2.46
N HIS A 136 -1.82 17.70 -1.34
CA HIS A 136 -1.94 18.97 -0.63
C HIS A 136 -1.41 20.16 -1.45
N GLU A 137 -0.28 20.01 -2.12
CA GLU A 137 0.31 21.08 -2.94
C GLU A 137 -0.57 21.46 -4.14
N VAL A 138 -1.12 20.48 -4.85
CA VAL A 138 -2.03 20.72 -5.98
C VAL A 138 -3.33 21.36 -5.50
N ASN A 139 -3.92 20.91 -4.39
CA ASN A 139 -5.13 21.57 -3.86
C ASN A 139 -4.85 22.98 -3.36
N GLN A 140 -3.69 23.24 -2.75
CA GLN A 140 -3.29 24.60 -2.41
C GLN A 140 -3.15 25.50 -3.64
N LEU A 141 -2.62 24.96 -4.75
CA LEU A 141 -2.54 25.69 -6.01
C LEU A 141 -3.94 26.02 -6.55
N LEU A 142 -4.85 25.04 -6.53
CA LEU A 142 -6.25 25.21 -6.96
C LEU A 142 -7.00 26.22 -6.09
N HIS A 143 -6.90 26.12 -4.75
CA HIS A 143 -7.59 27.02 -3.83
C HIS A 143 -7.17 28.49 -3.97
N LYS A 144 -5.99 28.79 -4.53
CA LYS A 144 -5.55 30.16 -4.81
C LYS A 144 -6.23 30.77 -6.02
N GLN A 145 -6.79 29.95 -6.90
CA GLN A 145 -7.36 30.37 -8.19
C GLN A 145 -8.87 30.17 -8.26
N LEU A 146 -9.41 29.23 -7.49
CA LEU A 146 -10.82 28.87 -7.48
C LEU A 146 -11.61 29.71 -6.47
N SER A 147 -12.87 29.96 -6.79
CA SER A 147 -13.84 30.52 -5.84
C SER A 147 -14.17 29.51 -4.73
N LEU A 148 -14.78 29.99 -3.64
CA LEU A 148 -15.16 29.12 -2.53
C LEU A 148 -16.13 28.00 -2.96
N GLU A 149 -17.08 28.30 -3.84
CA GLU A 149 -18.07 27.36 -4.35
C GLU A 149 -17.40 26.23 -5.15
N GLU A 150 -16.41 26.57 -5.98
CA GLU A 150 -15.62 25.63 -6.77
C GLU A 150 -14.71 24.75 -5.90
N VAL A 151 -14.15 25.33 -4.82
CA VAL A 151 -13.40 24.56 -3.82
C VAL A 151 -14.31 23.56 -3.12
N VAL A 152 -15.51 23.96 -2.71
CA VAL A 152 -16.49 23.08 -2.07
C VAL A 152 -16.85 21.91 -2.99
N PHE A 153 -17.08 22.17 -4.28
CA PHE A 153 -17.33 21.11 -5.28
C PHE A 153 -16.24 20.02 -5.25
N PHE A 154 -14.96 20.39 -5.16
CA PHE A 154 -13.88 19.40 -5.04
C PHE A 154 -13.88 18.69 -3.69
N MET A 155 -14.11 19.41 -2.59
CA MET A 155 -14.12 18.81 -1.25
C MET A 155 -15.24 17.78 -1.06
N GLU A 156 -16.33 17.88 -1.82
CA GLU A 156 -17.40 16.88 -1.84
C GLU A 156 -16.99 15.56 -2.52
N LEU A 157 -15.97 15.58 -3.39
CA LEU A 157 -15.48 14.37 -4.03
C LEU A 157 -14.80 13.44 -3.02
N PRO A 158 -14.99 12.11 -3.13
CA PRO A 158 -14.49 11.15 -2.14
C PRO A 158 -12.98 10.89 -2.20
N HIS A 159 -12.17 11.78 -2.79
CA HIS A 159 -10.73 11.56 -2.97
C HIS A 159 -9.98 11.39 -1.65
N LEU A 160 -10.33 12.15 -0.61
CA LEU A 160 -9.69 12.05 0.70
C LEU A 160 -9.94 10.71 1.37
N LYS A 161 -11.13 10.13 1.16
CA LYS A 161 -11.47 8.80 1.65
C LYS A 161 -10.53 7.76 1.04
N TYR A 162 -10.29 7.83 -0.27
CA TYR A 162 -9.40 6.89 -0.94
C TYR A 162 -7.93 7.07 -0.56
N LEU A 163 -7.45 8.31 -0.46
CA LEU A 163 -6.09 8.61 0.00
C LEU A 163 -5.84 8.14 1.43
N LYS A 164 -6.76 8.43 2.35
CA LYS A 164 -6.71 7.91 3.73
C LYS A 164 -6.73 6.39 3.77
N GLY A 165 -7.47 5.75 2.86
CA GLY A 165 -7.47 4.29 2.70
C GLY A 165 -6.10 3.74 2.30
N LEU A 166 -5.39 4.39 1.36
CA LEU A 166 -4.02 4.01 0.98
C LEU A 166 -3.03 4.20 2.14
N LEU A 167 -3.11 5.33 2.85
CA LEU A 167 -2.25 5.61 4.00
C LEU A 167 -2.46 4.60 5.13
N LYS A 168 -3.73 4.27 5.42
CA LYS A 168 -4.06 3.23 6.39
C LYS A 168 -3.52 1.87 5.94
N LEU A 169 -3.69 1.52 4.67
CA LEU A 169 -3.19 0.25 4.12
C LEU A 169 -1.67 0.13 4.24
N ALA A 170 -0.93 1.23 4.03
CA ALA A 170 0.52 1.26 4.24
C ALA A 170 0.90 1.03 5.71
N ASP A 171 0.11 1.54 6.65
CA ASP A 171 0.31 1.27 8.08
C ASP A 171 0.00 -0.19 8.44
N ASP A 172 -1.13 -0.70 7.96
CA ASP A 172 -1.55 -2.09 8.15
C ASP A 172 -0.48 -3.06 7.61
N HIS A 173 0.08 -2.80 6.41
CA HIS A 173 1.19 -3.58 5.85
C HIS A 173 2.41 -3.62 6.76
N LYS A 174 2.83 -2.48 7.33
CA LYS A 174 3.96 -2.44 8.28
C LYS A 174 3.68 -3.26 9.52
N VAL A 175 2.51 -3.08 10.13
CA VAL A 175 2.12 -3.78 11.36
C VAL A 175 2.10 -5.29 11.14
N ILE A 176 1.48 -5.74 10.04
CA ILE A 176 1.39 -7.15 9.67
C ILE A 176 2.78 -7.72 9.38
N THR A 177 3.60 -7.02 8.59
CA THR A 177 4.95 -7.48 8.23
C THR A 177 5.84 -7.65 9.47
N ARG A 178 5.76 -6.70 10.41
CA ARG A 178 6.45 -6.78 11.70
C ARG A 178 6.00 -8.01 12.49
N ASP A 179 4.70 -8.26 12.55
CA ASP A 179 4.15 -9.41 13.29
C ASP A 179 4.51 -10.74 12.62
N ILE A 180 4.51 -10.82 11.29
CA ILE A 180 5.03 -11.98 10.53
C ILE A 180 6.49 -12.24 10.91
N GLY A 181 7.34 -11.21 10.86
CA GLY A 181 8.76 -11.33 11.20
C GLY A 181 8.97 -11.82 12.63
N ARG A 182 8.19 -11.29 13.59
CA ARG A 182 8.22 -11.73 14.98
C ARG A 182 7.87 -13.22 15.12
N HIS A 183 6.77 -13.66 14.49
CA HIS A 183 6.35 -15.07 14.54
C HIS A 183 7.37 -15.99 13.88
N LEU A 184 7.94 -15.60 12.74
CA LEU A 184 8.97 -16.37 12.06
C LEU A 184 10.19 -16.61 12.95
N VAL A 185 10.68 -15.56 13.62
CA VAL A 185 11.84 -15.65 14.53
C VAL A 185 11.53 -16.57 15.71
N VAL A 186 10.35 -16.45 16.32
CA VAL A 186 9.93 -17.29 17.45
C VAL A 186 9.87 -18.76 17.05
N LEU A 187 9.19 -19.08 15.95
CA LEU A 187 9.03 -20.46 15.48
C LEU A 187 10.36 -21.07 15.07
N THR A 188 11.22 -20.32 14.37
CA THR A 188 12.54 -20.82 13.94
C THR A 188 13.43 -21.14 15.15
N LYS A 189 13.41 -20.33 16.21
CA LYS A 189 14.12 -20.62 17.46
C LYS A 189 13.61 -21.88 18.15
N GLN A 190 12.28 -22.08 18.18
CA GLN A 190 11.68 -23.29 18.75
C GLN A 190 12.09 -24.55 17.96
N THR A 191 12.09 -24.48 16.64
CA THR A 191 12.55 -25.57 15.77
C THR A 191 14.01 -25.93 16.04
N GLN A 192 14.90 -24.95 16.19
CA GLN A 192 16.33 -25.19 16.50
C GLN A 192 16.55 -25.80 17.89
N LEU A 193 15.76 -25.43 18.90
CA LEU A 193 15.86 -25.96 20.26
C LEU A 193 15.23 -27.35 20.40
N GLY A 194 14.19 -27.66 19.62
CA GLY A 194 13.53 -28.96 19.62
C GLY A 194 14.34 -30.11 19.01
N GLY A 195 15.37 -29.81 18.19
CA GLY A 195 16.27 -30.80 17.60
C GLY A 195 17.41 -31.29 18.51
N ARG A 196 17.46 -30.87 19.78
CA ARG A 196 18.46 -31.29 20.78
C ARG A 196 17.91 -32.28 21.83
N ARG A 197 16.77 -32.92 21.57
CA ARG A 197 16.22 -33.99 22.41
C ARG A 197 16.20 -35.30 21.65
#